data_AF-A0A7S0WF88-F1
#
_entry.id   AF-A0A7S0WF88-F1
#
_cell.length_a   1.000
_cell.length_b   1.000
_cell.length_c   1.000
_cell.angle_alpha   90.00
_cell.angle_beta   90.00
_cell.angle_gamma   90.00
#
_symmetry.space_group_name_H-M   'P 1'
#
loop_
_entity.id
_entity.type
_entity.pdbx_description
1 polymer ?
#
loop_
_entity_poly.entity_id
_entity_poly.type
_entity_poly.pdbx_seq_one_letter_code
_entity_poly.pdbx_strand_id
1 'polypeptide(L)'
;RKIMRGLLLLVSVGVAFSIPVSPQREGYAPPPSPDVPGHKGCRVGASKFPEGELIKSPRPHELMDTTTLPKEFSWANVNGTNYLTVLRNQHIPTYCGSCWAMATTSTLSDRIKIMRKAAHPEILLAPQVLINCGGGG
;
A
#
# COMPACT_ATOMS: atom_id res chain seq x y z
N ARG A 1 -21.11 61.77 -16.89
CA ARG A 1 -21.77 61.00 -15.82
C ARG A 1 -21.96 59.57 -16.30
N LYS A 2 -21.41 58.57 -15.57
CA LYS A 2 -21.61 57.09 -15.65
C LYS A 2 -21.28 56.43 -17.00
N ILE A 3 -20.17 55.68 -17.18
CA ILE A 3 -19.75 54.38 -16.61
C ILE A 3 -20.86 53.31 -16.67
N MET A 4 -20.75 52.36 -17.61
CA MET A 4 -21.07 50.93 -17.45
C MET A 4 -20.26 50.12 -18.48
N ARG A 5 -19.14 49.52 -18.04
CA ARG A 5 -18.97 48.08 -17.77
C ARG A 5 -18.75 47.25 -19.04
N GLY A 6 -17.49 47.23 -19.48
CA GLY A 6 -16.98 46.25 -20.43
C GLY A 6 -16.95 44.86 -19.79
N LEU A 7 -17.54 43.91 -20.49
CA LEU A 7 -17.44 42.48 -20.20
C LEU A 7 -16.02 42.03 -20.60
N LEU A 8 -15.10 42.01 -19.64
CA LEU A 8 -13.78 41.42 -19.83
C LEU A 8 -13.94 39.90 -19.67
N LEU A 9 -14.00 39.19 -20.81
CA LEU A 9 -13.89 37.74 -20.87
C LEU A 9 -12.47 37.34 -20.42
N LEU A 10 -12.33 36.94 -19.17
CA LEU A 10 -11.14 36.23 -18.68
C LEU A 10 -11.12 34.84 -19.31
N VAL A 11 -10.22 34.63 -20.26
CA VAL A 11 -9.89 33.29 -20.77
C VAL A 11 -9.15 32.56 -19.64
N SER A 12 -9.88 31.76 -18.88
CA SER A 12 -9.30 30.80 -17.95
C SER A 12 -8.54 29.76 -18.75
N VAL A 13 -7.22 29.88 -18.84
CA VAL A 13 -6.33 28.79 -19.26
C VAL A 13 -6.29 27.78 -18.12
N GLY A 14 -7.37 27.02 -17.99
CA GLY A 14 -7.42 25.84 -17.15
C GLY A 14 -6.67 24.73 -17.88
N VAL A 15 -5.37 24.58 -17.60
CA VAL A 15 -4.66 23.34 -17.94
C VAL A 15 -5.16 22.29 -16.95
N ALA A 16 -6.26 21.64 -17.31
CA ALA A 16 -6.69 20.42 -16.67
C ALA A 16 -5.65 19.35 -17.02
N PHE A 17 -4.75 19.04 -16.08
CA PHE A 17 -3.97 17.80 -16.12
C PHE A 17 -4.92 16.64 -15.89
N SER A 18 -5.62 16.22 -16.95
CA SER A 18 -6.22 14.90 -17.01
C SER A 18 -5.07 13.91 -17.08
N ILE A 19 -4.69 13.34 -15.94
CA ILE A 19 -3.95 12.08 -15.92
C ILE A 19 -4.85 11.09 -16.68
N PRO A 20 -4.44 10.52 -17.81
CA PRO A 20 -5.20 9.45 -18.42
C PRO A 20 -5.23 8.32 -17.41
N VAL A 21 -6.38 8.11 -16.77
CA VAL A 21 -6.67 6.85 -16.11
C VAL A 21 -6.51 5.81 -17.20
N SER A 22 -5.44 5.01 -17.12
CA SER A 22 -5.35 3.77 -17.88
C SER A 22 -6.70 3.07 -17.75
N PRO A 23 -7.34 2.60 -18.84
CA PRO A 23 -8.60 1.88 -18.73
C PRO A 23 -8.39 0.84 -17.64
N GLN A 24 -9.14 0.95 -16.54
CA GLN A 24 -9.30 -0.18 -15.67
C GLN A 24 -9.79 -1.26 -16.61
N ARG A 25 -9.04 -2.36 -16.76
CA ARG A 25 -9.58 -3.53 -17.44
C ARG A 25 -10.79 -3.94 -16.63
N GLU A 26 -11.95 -3.42 -16.99
CA GLU A 26 -13.23 -3.98 -16.64
C GLU A 26 -13.17 -5.44 -17.07
N GLY A 27 -13.31 -6.35 -16.11
CA GLY A 27 -13.71 -7.72 -16.43
C GLY A 27 -12.63 -8.79 -16.44
N TYR A 28 -11.59 -8.74 -15.59
CA TYR A 28 -11.08 -10.00 -15.05
C TYR A 28 -11.47 -10.10 -13.57
N ALA A 29 -12.76 -10.39 -13.35
CA ALA A 29 -13.11 -11.12 -12.15
C ALA A 29 -12.40 -12.47 -12.28
N PRO A 30 -11.51 -12.83 -11.34
CA PRO A 30 -11.00 -14.20 -11.32
C PRO A 30 -12.23 -15.13 -11.31
N PRO A 31 -12.17 -16.30 -11.97
CA PRO A 31 -13.24 -17.27 -11.83
C PRO A 31 -13.51 -17.42 -10.32
N PRO A 32 -14.78 -17.46 -9.89
CA PRO A 32 -15.06 -17.78 -8.49
C PRO A 32 -14.21 -18.99 -8.17
N SER A 33 -13.36 -18.88 -7.13
CA SER A 33 -12.71 -20.06 -6.58
C SER A 33 -13.82 -21.10 -6.47
N PRO A 34 -13.63 -22.34 -6.95
CA PRO A 34 -14.69 -23.34 -6.87
C PRO A 34 -15.24 -23.23 -5.46
N ASP A 35 -16.52 -22.87 -5.34
CA ASP A 35 -17.17 -22.73 -4.06
C ASP A 35 -17.13 -24.13 -3.47
N VAL A 36 -16.05 -24.45 -2.77
CA VAL A 36 -15.89 -25.73 -2.11
C VAL A 36 -17.01 -25.70 -1.08
N PRO A 37 -18.04 -26.56 -1.20
CA PRO A 37 -19.19 -26.48 -0.32
C PRO A 37 -18.71 -26.58 1.13
N GLY A 38 -18.87 -25.49 1.89
CA GLY A 38 -18.37 -25.38 3.27
C GLY A 38 -17.16 -24.46 3.50
N HIS A 39 -16.51 -23.91 2.47
CA HIS A 39 -15.46 -22.90 2.65
C HIS A 39 -16.07 -21.53 2.95
N LYS A 40 -16.26 -21.24 4.23
CA LYS A 40 -16.50 -19.88 4.73
C LYS A 40 -15.29 -19.02 4.35
N GLY A 41 -15.52 -17.77 3.94
CA GLY A 41 -14.41 -16.84 3.72
C GLY A 41 -13.50 -16.81 4.95
N CYS A 42 -12.18 -16.77 4.74
CA CYS A 42 -11.21 -16.82 5.84
C CYS A 42 -11.30 -15.61 6.80
N ARG A 43 -12.06 -14.58 6.42
CA ARG A 43 -12.29 -13.37 7.20
C ARG A 43 -12.98 -13.64 8.52
N VAL A 44 -12.23 -13.45 9.60
CA VAL A 44 -12.82 -13.34 10.93
C VAL A 44 -13.72 -12.10 11.00
N GLY A 45 -14.99 -12.29 11.40
CA GLY A 45 -15.99 -11.22 11.40
C GLY A 45 -15.66 -10.02 12.30
N ALA A 46 -14.77 -10.21 13.28
CA ALA A 46 -14.14 -9.15 14.04
C ALA A 46 -12.83 -9.65 14.66
N SER A 47 -11.71 -9.00 14.37
CA SER A 47 -10.49 -9.12 15.16
C SER A 47 -10.67 -8.32 16.46
N LYS A 48 -10.74 -9.02 17.60
CA LYS A 48 -10.82 -8.39 18.92
C LYS A 48 -9.42 -8.23 19.49
N PHE A 49 -9.00 -6.99 19.71
CA PHE A 49 -7.79 -6.65 20.45
C PHE A 49 -8.22 -6.19 21.85
N PRO A 50 -8.31 -7.09 22.85
CA PRO A 50 -8.92 -6.77 24.16
C PRO A 50 -8.17 -5.67 24.90
N GLU A 51 -6.87 -5.52 24.65
CA GLU A 51 -6.00 -4.51 25.24
C GLU A 51 -5.79 -3.30 24.32
N GLY A 52 -6.45 -3.25 23.16
CA GLY A 52 -6.28 -2.20 22.16
C GLY A 52 -4.91 -2.21 21.48
N GLU A 53 -4.49 -1.06 20.98
CA GLU A 53 -3.16 -0.85 20.39
C GLU A 53 -2.12 -0.72 21.50
N LEU A 54 -1.07 -1.55 21.46
CA LEU A 54 0.04 -1.47 22.42
C LEU A 54 1.04 -0.37 22.02
N ILE A 55 0.76 0.87 22.43
CA ILE A 55 1.64 2.03 22.21
C ILE A 55 2.58 2.20 23.41
N LYS A 56 3.86 1.88 23.25
CA LYS A 56 4.87 1.98 24.33
C LYS A 56 5.63 3.31 24.35
N SER A 57 5.57 4.08 23.27
CA SER A 57 6.28 5.34 23.09
C SER A 57 5.51 6.23 22.11
N PRO A 58 5.75 7.56 22.10
CA PRO A 58 5.24 8.42 21.04
C PRO A 58 5.59 7.85 19.67
N ARG A 59 4.65 7.94 18.73
CA ARG A 59 4.85 7.40 17.38
C ARG A 59 5.76 8.36 16.62
N PRO A 60 6.65 7.87 15.72
CA PRO A 60 7.60 8.75 15.04
C PRO A 60 6.96 9.96 14.35
N HIS A 61 5.78 9.79 13.75
CA HIS A 61 5.06 10.88 13.08
C HIS A 61 4.52 11.96 14.03
N GLU A 62 4.44 11.70 15.34
CA GLU A 62 4.03 12.68 16.36
C GLU A 62 5.19 13.59 16.78
N LEU A 63 6.43 13.19 16.49
CA LEU A 63 7.64 13.90 16.88
C LEU A 63 8.36 14.58 15.71
N MET A 64 7.87 14.39 14.49
CA MET A 64 8.50 14.88 13.27
C MET A 64 7.88 16.20 12.82
N ASP A 65 8.73 17.18 12.50
CA ASP A 65 8.30 18.41 11.83
C ASP A 65 8.05 18.13 10.34
N THR A 66 6.80 18.26 9.92
CA THR A 66 6.39 18.00 8.53
C THR A 66 7.06 18.94 7.53
N THR A 67 7.53 20.13 7.95
CA THR A 67 8.22 21.09 7.07
C THR A 67 9.61 20.61 6.64
N THR A 68 10.19 19.66 7.39
CA THR A 68 11.51 19.09 7.13
C THR A 68 11.48 17.88 6.19
N LEU A 69 10.29 17.42 5.81
CA LEU A 69 10.15 16.26 4.93
C LEU A 69 10.63 16.60 3.51
N PRO A 70 11.33 15.67 2.84
CA PRO A 70 11.74 15.88 1.47
C PRO A 70 10.52 15.96 0.55
N LYS A 71 10.62 16.76 -0.51
CA LYS A 71 9.57 16.88 -1.54
C LYS A 71 9.32 15.57 -2.27
N GLU A 72 10.37 14.76 -2.42
CA GLU A 72 10.33 13.46 -3.08
C GLU A 72 11.15 12.47 -2.26
N PHE A 73 10.64 11.25 -2.11
CA PHE A 73 11.31 10.20 -1.37
C PHE A 73 10.91 8.83 -1.93
N SER A 74 11.89 7.94 -2.03
CA SER A 74 11.65 6.56 -2.41
C SER A 74 12.61 5.62 -1.68
N TRP A 75 12.05 4.61 -1.00
CA TRP A 75 12.84 3.52 -0.45
C TRP A 75 13.56 2.69 -1.52
N ALA A 76 13.13 2.79 -2.79
CA ALA A 76 13.83 2.17 -3.91
C ALA A 76 15.24 2.77 -4.13
N ASN A 77 15.46 4.01 -3.66
CA ASN A 77 16.74 4.69 -3.77
C ASN A 77 16.93 5.73 -2.65
N VAL A 78 17.57 5.30 -1.57
CA VAL A 78 18.06 6.17 -0.51
C VAL A 78 19.59 6.25 -0.63
N ASN A 79 20.10 7.35 -1.17
CA ASN A 79 21.53 7.58 -1.40
C ASN A 79 22.23 6.43 -2.19
N GLY A 80 21.61 5.98 -3.28
CA GLY A 80 22.12 4.89 -4.12
C GLY A 80 21.81 3.49 -3.59
N THR A 81 21.13 3.36 -2.44
CA THR A 81 20.79 2.08 -1.82
C THR A 81 19.30 1.76 -1.95
N ASN A 82 18.97 0.58 -2.46
CA ASN A 82 17.59 0.08 -2.55
C ASN A 82 17.21 -0.72 -1.28
N TYR A 83 16.18 -0.27 -0.58
CA TYR A 83 15.64 -0.89 0.63
C TYR A 83 14.34 -1.68 0.40
N LEU A 84 13.81 -1.69 -0.82
CA LEU A 84 12.67 -2.53 -1.18
C LEU A 84 13.14 -3.97 -1.41
N THR A 85 12.36 -4.91 -0.91
CA THR A 85 12.49 -6.34 -1.20
C THR A 85 11.86 -6.69 -2.55
N VAL A 86 12.11 -7.92 -3.01
CA VAL A 86 11.64 -8.37 -4.32
C VAL A 86 10.13 -8.24 -4.51
N LEU A 87 9.72 -7.92 -5.74
CA LEU A 87 8.31 -8.00 -6.12
C LEU A 87 7.84 -9.45 -6.14
N ARG A 88 6.61 -9.68 -5.70
CA ARG A 88 6.00 -11.00 -5.56
C ARG A 88 4.67 -11.05 -6.30
N ASN A 89 4.22 -12.26 -6.67
CA ASN A 89 2.98 -12.46 -7.41
C ASN A 89 2.05 -13.42 -6.66
N GLN A 90 0.89 -12.94 -6.24
CA GLN A 90 -0.12 -13.72 -5.49
C GLN A 90 -1.01 -14.60 -6.38
N HIS A 91 -1.00 -14.40 -7.70
CA HIS A 91 -1.92 -15.06 -8.63
C HIS A 91 -1.42 -16.40 -9.16
N ILE A 92 -0.19 -16.80 -8.82
CA ILE A 92 0.43 -18.05 -9.26
C ILE A 92 0.83 -18.91 -8.06
N PRO A 93 0.84 -20.25 -8.19
CA PRO A 93 0.41 -21.03 -9.36
C PRO A 93 -1.11 -21.06 -9.57
N THR A 94 -1.88 -20.59 -8.59
CA THR A 94 -3.34 -20.46 -8.67
C THR A 94 -3.73 -19.12 -8.09
N TYR A 95 -4.82 -18.55 -8.57
CA TYR A 95 -5.33 -17.30 -8.06
C TYR A 95 -5.57 -17.39 -6.54
N CYS A 96 -4.99 -16.45 -5.80
CA CYS A 96 -5.22 -16.29 -4.37
C CYS A 96 -5.42 -14.80 -4.06
N GLY A 97 -6.50 -14.46 -3.36
CA GLY A 97 -6.79 -13.11 -2.86
C GLY A 97 -5.93 -12.69 -1.65
N SER A 98 -4.65 -13.03 -1.64
CA SER A 98 -3.73 -12.85 -0.50
C SER A 98 -2.98 -11.51 -0.51
N CYS A 99 -3.53 -10.48 -1.15
CA CYS A 99 -2.90 -9.15 -1.24
C CYS A 99 -2.58 -8.57 0.15
N TRP A 100 -3.47 -8.79 1.12
CA TRP A 100 -3.28 -8.39 2.52
C TRP A 100 -2.03 -9.05 3.13
N ALA A 101 -1.85 -10.36 2.95
CA ALA A 101 -0.71 -11.10 3.50
C ALA A 101 0.60 -10.71 2.79
N MET A 102 0.52 -10.54 1.47
CA MET A 102 1.66 -10.16 0.63
C MET A 102 2.15 -8.75 0.96
N ALA A 103 1.24 -7.76 1.05
CA ALA A 103 1.59 -6.39 1.38
C ALA A 103 2.21 -6.29 2.79
N THR A 104 1.59 -6.90 3.80
CA THR A 104 2.09 -6.86 5.17
C THR A 104 3.47 -7.49 5.31
N THR A 105 3.68 -8.67 4.72
CA THR A 105 4.98 -9.36 4.80
C THR A 105 6.07 -8.63 4.02
N SER A 106 5.78 -8.07 2.85
CA SER A 106 6.75 -7.30 2.08
C SER A 106 7.15 -6.02 2.83
N THR A 107 6.19 -5.24 3.35
CA THR A 107 6.52 -4.01 4.12
C THR A 107 7.34 -4.32 5.37
N LEU A 108 7.04 -5.42 6.08
CA LEU A 108 7.84 -5.81 7.25
C LEU A 108 9.25 -6.28 6.85
N SER A 109 9.37 -6.99 5.73
CA SER A 109 10.66 -7.40 5.16
C SER A 109 11.50 -6.17 4.76
N ASP A 110 10.89 -5.16 4.13
CA ASP A 110 11.53 -3.88 3.80
C ASP A 110 12.02 -3.16 5.07
N ARG A 111 11.20 -3.14 6.13
CA ARG A 111 11.60 -2.56 7.43
C ARG A 111 12.79 -3.27 8.06
N ILE A 112 12.85 -4.60 7.97
CA ILE A 112 14.03 -5.37 8.41
C ILE A 112 15.26 -4.98 7.58
N LYS A 113 15.10 -4.82 6.26
CA LYS A 113 16.19 -4.39 5.37
C LYS A 113 16.69 -2.98 5.70
N ILE A 114 15.79 -2.04 6.01
CA ILE A 114 16.12 -0.69 6.50
C ILE A 114 16.92 -0.77 7.80
N MET A 115 16.40 -1.50 8.80
CA MET A 115 17.04 -1.67 10.10
C MET A 115 18.44 -2.30 9.99
N ARG A 116 18.63 -3.20 9.02
CA ARG A 116 19.90 -3.89 8.75
C ARG A 116 20.79 -3.16 7.75
N LYS A 117 20.46 -1.93 7.35
CA LYS A 117 21.25 -1.12 6.40
C LYS A 117 21.56 -1.89 5.09
N ALA A 118 20.57 -2.59 4.55
CA ALA A 118 20.68 -3.43 3.36
C ALA A 118 21.75 -4.55 3.43
N ALA A 119 22.15 -4.98 4.63
CA ALA A 119 23.09 -6.07 4.80
C ALA A 119 22.53 -7.42 4.33
N HIS A 120 23.36 -8.21 3.66
CA HIS A 120 23.04 -9.59 3.29
C HIS A 120 22.88 -10.47 4.55
N PRO A 121 22.01 -11.49 4.55
CA PRO A 121 21.02 -11.86 3.52
C PRO A 121 19.79 -10.97 3.53
N GLU A 122 19.08 -10.88 2.40
CA GLU A 122 17.74 -10.28 2.39
C GLU A 122 16.75 -11.20 3.10
N ILE A 123 15.94 -10.65 4.00
CA ILE A 123 14.97 -11.42 4.78
C ILE A 123 13.60 -11.27 4.15
N LEU A 124 13.06 -12.36 3.60
CA LEU A 124 11.74 -12.41 2.98
C LEU A 124 10.78 -13.23 3.82
N LEU A 125 9.85 -12.57 4.51
CA LEU A 125 8.87 -13.25 5.34
C LEU A 125 7.90 -14.07 4.47
N ALA A 126 7.47 -15.23 4.98
CA ALA A 126 6.62 -16.18 4.26
C ALA A 126 5.13 -15.78 4.40
N PRO A 127 4.46 -15.34 3.31
CA PRO A 127 3.03 -15.00 3.35
C PRO A 127 2.16 -16.21 3.68
N GLN A 128 2.59 -17.41 3.25
CA GLN A 128 1.86 -18.66 3.48
C GLN A 128 1.68 -18.99 4.96
N VAL A 129 2.61 -18.56 5.82
CA VAL A 129 2.48 -18.76 7.28
C VAL A 129 1.30 -17.94 7.82
N LEU A 130 1.13 -16.69 7.39
CA LEU A 130 -0.04 -15.90 7.79
C LEU A 130 -1.35 -16.51 7.30
N ILE A 131 -1.36 -17.01 6.06
CA ILE A 131 -2.53 -17.65 5.43
C ILE A 131 -2.91 -18.94 6.18
N ASN A 132 -1.95 -19.79 6.52
CA ASN A 132 -2.22 -21.10 7.12
C ASN A 132 -2.48 -21.04 8.62
N CYS A 133 -1.84 -20.11 9.34
CA CYS A 133 -1.85 -20.09 10.80
C CYS A 133 -2.84 -19.08 11.39
N GLY A 134 -3.74 -18.51 10.58
CA GLY A 134 -4.74 -17.55 11.06
C GLY A 134 -4.12 -16.25 11.55
N GLY A 135 -3.04 -15.79 10.92
CA GLY A 135 -2.34 -14.55 11.28
C GLY A 135 -3.07 -13.25 10.93
N GLY A 136 -4.34 -13.35 10.50
CA GLY A 136 -5.16 -12.29 9.93
C GLY A 136 -5.81 -12.75 8.63
N GLY A 137 -6.68 -11.91 8.06
CA GLY A 137 -7.43 -12.20 6.83
C GLY A 137 -8.87 -12.53 7.09
#